data_AF-A0A1I1HNT6-F1
#
_entry.id   AF-A0A1I1HNT6-F1
#
_cell.length_a   1.000
_cell.length_b   1.000
_cell.length_c   1.000
_cell.angle_alpha   90.00
_cell.angle_beta   90.00
_cell.angle_gamma   90.00
#
_symmetry.space_group_name_H-M   'P 1'
#
loop_
_entity.id
_entity.type
_entity.pdbx_description
1 polymer ?
#
loop_
_entity_poly.entity_id
_entity_poly.type
_entity_poly.pdbx_seq_one_letter_code
_entity_poly.pdbx_strand_id
1 'polypeptide(L)' 'MTWKTVVKDILIYILKVLIVILLIAAAFVIGTMIGYSVIGGAGEPMDVFNPEIWQNILDYIF' A
#
# COMPACT_ATOMS: atom_id res chain seq x y z
N MET A 1 33.91 2.18 -17.56
CA MET A 1 32.91 1.79 -16.53
C MET A 1 33.67 1.43 -15.27
N THR A 2 33.39 2.06 -14.13
CA THR A 2 34.13 1.78 -12.88
C THR A 2 33.23 1.06 -11.90
N TRP A 3 33.80 0.22 -11.04
CA TRP A 3 33.04 -0.53 -10.03
C TRP A 3 32.12 0.36 -9.17
N LYS A 4 32.57 1.59 -8.89
CA LYS A 4 31.82 2.59 -8.13
C LYS A 4 30.53 3.05 -8.84
N THR A 5 30.52 3.14 -10.18
CA THR A 5 29.30 3.52 -10.91
C THR A 5 28.26 2.41 -10.86
N VAL A 6 28.70 1.15 -11.01
CA VAL A 6 27.81 -0.02 -10.96
C VAL A 6 27.09 -0.13 -9.61
N VAL A 7 27.82 -0.04 -8.50
CA VAL A 7 27.23 -0.12 -7.15
C VAL A 7 26.24 1.03 -6.90
N LYS A 8 26.61 2.25 -7.30
CA LYS A 8 25.72 3.41 -7.18
C LYS A 8 24.42 3.20 -7.97
N ASP A 9 24.52 2.69 -9.18
CA ASP A 9 23.37 2.47 -10.05
C ASP A 9 22.44 1.40 -9.46
N ILE A 10 22.99 0.29 -8.94
CA ILE A 10 22.21 -0.74 -8.24
C ILE A 10 21.45 -0.16 -7.04
N LEU A 11 22.12 0.64 -6.20
CA LEU A 11 21.49 1.28 -5.04
C LEU A 11 20.33 2.20 -5.46
N ILE A 12 20.51 2.97 -6.54
CA ILE A 12 19.46 3.85 -7.08
C ILE A 12 18.27 3.02 -7.59
N TYR A 13 18.51 1.89 -8.27
CA TYR A 13 17.42 1.04 -8.73
C TYR A 13 16.65 0.40 -7.58
N ILE A 14 17.33 -0.08 -6.54
CA ILE A 14 16.68 -0.60 -5.33
C ILE A 14 15.81 0.48 -4.68
N LEU A 15 16.33 1.70 -4.55
CA LEU A 15 15.57 2.83 -4.01
C LEU A 15 14.31 3.13 -4.85
N LYS A 16 14.41 3.12 -6.17
CA LYS A 16 13.26 3.31 -7.06
C LYS A 16 12.21 2.23 -6.86
N VAL A 17 12.62 0.96 -6.76
CA VAL A 17 11.69 -0.16 -6.52
C VAL A 17 10.99 0.01 -5.17
N LEU A 18 11.73 0.37 -4.12
CA LEU A 18 11.14 0.63 -2.80
C LEU A 18 10.12 1.79 -2.84
N ILE A 19 10.42 2.87 -3.56
CA ILE A 19 9.49 3.99 -3.74
C ILE A 19 8.22 3.52 -4.45
N VAL A 20 8.35 2.72 -5.51
CA VAL A 20 7.16 2.17 -6.22
C VAL A 20 6.32 1.30 -5.29
N ILE A 21 6.94 0.44 -4.47
CA ILE A 21 6.22 -0.38 -3.48
C ILE A 21 5.48 0.50 -2.48
N LEU A 22 6.12 1.57 -1.98
CA LEU A 22 5.47 2.52 -1.07
C LEU A 22 4.29 3.24 -1.72
N LEU A 23 4.42 3.64 -2.99
CA LEU A 23 3.33 4.27 -3.73
C LEU A 23 2.15 3.31 -3.93
N ILE A 24 2.42 2.03 -4.22
CA ILE A 24 1.39 0.99 -4.31
C ILE A 24 0.68 0.82 -2.98
N ALA A 25 1.43 0.72 -1.87
CA ALA A 25 0.85 0.61 -0.53
C ALA A 25 0.00 1.84 -0.17
N ALA A 26 0.47 3.05 -0.48
CA ALA A 26 -0.29 4.28 -0.26
C ALA A 26 -1.57 4.32 -1.11
N ALA A 27 -1.48 3.96 -2.40
CA ALA A 27 -2.64 3.89 -3.28
C ALA A 27 -3.67 2.85 -2.80
N PHE A 28 -3.21 1.70 -2.30
CA PHE A 28 -4.07 0.69 -1.70
C PHE A 28 -4.79 1.24 -0.47
N VAL A 29 -4.07 1.83 0.49
CA VAL A 29 -4.67 2.42 1.69
C VAL A 29 -5.70 3.49 1.31
N ILE A 30 -5.33 4.46 0.47
CA ILE A 30 -6.25 5.52 0.04
C ILE A 30 -7.47 4.94 -0.67
N GLY A 31 -7.26 3.95 -1.55
CA GLY A 31 -8.34 3.27 -2.26
C GLY A 31 -9.31 2.58 -1.30
N THR A 32 -8.80 1.86 -0.29
CA THR A 32 -9.63 1.21 0.73
C THR A 32 -10.36 2.22 1.60
N MET A 33 -9.72 3.34 1.97
CA MET A 33 -10.35 4.41 2.75
C MET A 33 -11.56 4.99 2.01
N ILE A 34 -11.39 5.31 0.73
CA ILE A 34 -12.46 5.84 -0.11
C ILE A 34 -13.54 4.77 -0.34
N GLY A 35 -13.15 3.54 -0.64
CA GLY A 35 -14.06 2.43 -0.90
C GLY A 35 -14.93 2.09 0.32
N TYR A 36 -14.32 2.01 1.50
CA TYR A 36 -15.01 1.70 2.76
C TYR A 36 -15.93 2.85 3.20
N SER A 37 -15.37 4.07 3.37
CA SER A 37 -16.12 5.17 3.99
C SER A 37 -16.98 5.96 3.01
N VAL A 38 -16.41 6.41 1.88
CA VAL A 38 -17.11 7.32 0.95
C VAL A 38 -18.09 6.55 0.06
N ILE A 39 -17.63 5.44 -0.53
CA ILE A 39 -18.46 4.66 -1.46
C ILE A 39 -19.35 3.68 -0.69
N GLY A 40 -18.80 2.96 0.27
CA GLY A 40 -19.53 1.99 1.09
C GLY A 40 -20.46 2.65 2.11
N GLY A 41 -20.31 3.96 2.36
CA GLY A 41 -21.06 4.67 3.41
C GLY A 41 -20.79 4.13 4.81
N ALA A 42 -19.68 3.41 5.00
CA ALA A 42 -19.29 2.83 6.28
C ALA A 42 -18.59 3.88 7.17
N GLY A 43 -18.01 3.42 8.28
CA GLY A 43 -17.45 4.25 9.36
C GLY A 43 -16.28 5.16 8.97
N GLU A 44 -15.41 5.45 9.93
CA GLU A 44 -14.34 6.41 9.71
C GLU A 44 -13.32 5.87 8.70
N PRO A 45 -12.75 6.71 7.80
CA PRO A 45 -11.75 6.26 6.84
C PRO A 45 -10.57 5.52 7.49
N MET A 46 -10.21 5.89 8.72
CA MET A 46 -9.11 5.27 9.46
C MET A 46 -9.40 3.85 9.94
N ASP A 47 -10.65 3.41 9.92
CA ASP A 47 -11.02 2.06 10.32
C ASP A 47 -10.42 0.99 9.40
N VAL A 48 -9.92 1.36 8.21
CA VAL A 48 -9.16 0.42 7.34
C VAL A 48 -7.91 -0.16 8.02
N PHE A 49 -7.42 0.45 9.11
CA PHE A 49 -6.34 -0.11 9.92
C PHE A 49 -6.82 -1.01 11.06
N ASN A 50 -8.13 -1.13 11.27
CA ASN A 50 -8.71 -2.07 12.22
C ASN A 50 -8.73 -3.48 11.60
N PRO A 51 -8.01 -4.47 12.16
CA PRO A 51 -7.98 -5.83 11.64
C PRO A 51 -9.36 -6.52 11.66
N GLU A 52 -10.27 -6.12 12.53
CA GLU A 52 -11.62 -6.69 12.63
C GLU A 52 -12.43 -6.49 11.33
N ILE A 53 -12.28 -5.35 10.65
CA ILE A 53 -12.94 -5.10 9.38
C ILE A 53 -12.46 -6.07 8.30
N TRP A 54 -11.16 -6.31 8.24
CA TRP A 54 -10.61 -7.27 7.29
C TRP A 54 -11.07 -8.69 7.60
N GLN A 55 -11.10 -9.07 8.88
CA GLN A 55 -11.64 -10.38 9.27
C GLN A 55 -13.10 -10.52 8.83
N ASN A 56 -13.94 -9.52 9.07
CA ASN A 56 -15.35 -9.53 8.63
C ASN A 56 -15.49 -9.66 7.11
N ILE A 57 -14.62 -9.00 6.32
CA ILE A 57 -14.61 -9.12 4.85
C ILE A 57 -14.17 -10.53 4.43
N LEU A 58 -13.13 -11.09 5.07
CA LEU A 58 -12.64 -12.43 4.77
C LEU A 58 -13.68 -13.49 5.12
N ASP A 59 -14.32 -13.39 6.28
CA ASP A 59 -15.40 -14.28 6.74
C ASP A 59 -16.63 -14.21 5.83
N TYR A 60 -16.85 -13.09 5.12
CA TYR A 60 -17.90 -12.98 4.11
C TYR A 60 -17.52 -13.65 2.78
N ILE A 61 -16.24 -13.60 2.40
CA ILE A 61 -15.75 -14.12 1.11
C ILE A 61 -15.51 -15.63 1.13
N PHE A 62 -14.99 -16.16 2.24
CA PHE A 62 -14.55 -17.55 2.40
C PHE A 62 -15.55 -18.39 3.21
#